data_AF-A0A0X8G693-F1
#
_entry.id   AF-A0A0X8G693-F1
#
_cell.length_a   1.000
_cell.length_b   1.000
_cell.length_c   1.000
_cell.angle_alpha   90.00
_cell.angle_beta   90.00
_cell.angle_gamma   90.00
#
_symmetry.space_group_name_H-M   'P 1'
#
loop_
_entity.id
_entity.type
_entity.pdbx_description
1 polymer ?
#
loop_
_entity_poly.entity_id
_entity_poly.type
_entity_poly.pdbx_seq_one_letter_code
_entity_poly.pdbx_strand_id
1 'polypeptide(L)'
;MKSLISILIFILFFSTTLFSQQRGNHGNSSQKAMPQKINPKNMAGIISYDFDEVIKKLKIKETPIKNIVSKAITTHNNKINELKTFNYEIFNNVKSFLTKKRNEAKLSRDFTIMTEARMKANEMLAPIRDKVITQKSILNTTLKKELSEKQFKKWLKYQQGKLKELKPKNTQQSMQSAQNRQQIQRNGQRNRQRQSMNGRRY
;
A
#
# COMPACT_ATOMS: atom_id res chain seq x y z
N MET A 1 -67.58 -29.28 11.93
CA MET A 1 -66.78 -28.92 10.73
C MET A 1 -65.85 -27.71 10.92
N LYS A 2 -66.25 -26.66 11.66
CA LYS A 2 -65.40 -25.47 11.90
C LYS A 2 -64.15 -25.74 12.78
N SER A 3 -64.19 -26.72 13.68
CA SER A 3 -63.03 -27.09 14.53
C SER A 3 -61.94 -27.90 13.80
N LEU A 4 -62.31 -28.67 12.77
CA LEU A 4 -61.36 -29.44 11.95
C LEU A 4 -60.57 -28.55 10.98
N ILE A 5 -61.20 -27.47 10.49
CA ILE A 5 -60.55 -26.47 9.63
C ILE A 5 -59.51 -25.66 10.40
N SER A 6 -59.73 -25.40 11.69
CA SER A 6 -58.79 -24.63 12.53
C SER A 6 -57.51 -25.42 12.89
N ILE A 7 -57.58 -26.75 12.96
CA ILE A 7 -56.42 -27.63 13.21
C ILE A 7 -55.57 -27.77 11.93
N LEU A 8 -56.21 -27.80 10.75
CA LEU A 8 -55.53 -27.87 9.46
C LEU A 8 -54.71 -26.60 9.16
N ILE A 9 -55.19 -25.42 9.58
CA ILE A 9 -54.49 -24.14 9.41
C ILE A 9 -53.26 -24.02 10.33
N PHE A 10 -53.30 -24.64 11.51
CA PHE A 10 -52.17 -24.59 12.46
C PHE A 10 -50.99 -25.47 12.03
N ILE A 11 -51.25 -26.56 11.29
CA ILE A 11 -50.21 -27.46 10.75
C ILE A 11 -49.49 -26.86 9.52
N LEU A 12 -50.17 -25.99 8.76
CA LEU A 12 -49.59 -25.32 7.58
C LEU A 12 -48.64 -24.16 7.90
N PHE A 13 -48.63 -23.64 9.13
CA PHE A 13 -47.74 -22.53 9.53
C PHE A 13 -46.45 -22.97 10.26
N PHE A 14 -46.29 -24.26 10.58
CA PHE A 14 -45.12 -24.78 11.32
C PHE A 14 -44.07 -25.50 10.45
N SER A 15 -44.27 -25.61 9.13
CA SER A 15 -43.40 -26.36 8.22
C SER A 15 -42.30 -25.53 7.53
N THR A 16 -42.11 -24.25 7.86
CA THR A 16 -41.15 -23.38 7.15
C THR A 16 -39.87 -23.03 7.94
N THR A 17 -39.51 -23.74 9.01
CA THR A 17 -38.26 -23.45 9.75
C THR A 17 -37.26 -24.59 9.82
N LEU A 18 -37.14 -25.40 8.76
CA LEU A 18 -36.02 -26.33 8.60
C LEU A 18 -35.45 -26.26 7.17
N PHE A 19 -34.13 -26.08 7.10
CA PHE A 19 -33.26 -26.04 5.92
C PHE A 19 -33.18 -24.74 5.10
N SER A 20 -32.44 -23.77 5.65
CA SER A 20 -31.40 -23.07 4.85
C SER A 20 -30.27 -22.54 5.72
N GLN A 21 -29.64 -23.40 6.54
CA GLN A 21 -28.21 -23.24 6.76
C GLN A 21 -27.50 -23.70 5.48
N GLN A 22 -27.56 -22.87 4.45
CA GLN A 22 -26.54 -22.89 3.43
C GLN A 22 -25.26 -22.56 4.19
N ARG A 23 -24.52 -23.61 4.57
CA ARG A 23 -23.09 -23.55 4.91
C ARG A 23 -22.51 -22.65 3.84
N GLY A 24 -22.24 -21.41 4.23
CA GLY A 24 -21.66 -20.42 3.36
C GLY A 24 -20.40 -21.04 2.85
N ASN A 25 -20.48 -21.55 1.62
CA ASN A 25 -19.38 -21.79 0.74
C ASN A 25 -18.47 -20.60 1.00
N HIS A 26 -17.34 -20.82 1.67
CA HIS A 26 -16.25 -19.86 1.72
C HIS A 26 -15.79 -19.80 0.27
N GLY A 27 -16.59 -19.07 -0.51
CA GLY A 27 -16.38 -18.79 -1.89
C GLY A 27 -15.02 -18.21 -1.88
N ASN A 28 -14.13 -19.00 -2.46
CA ASN A 28 -12.80 -18.62 -2.83
C ASN A 28 -12.99 -17.41 -3.73
N SER A 29 -13.12 -16.22 -3.11
CA SER A 29 -13.03 -14.96 -3.81
C SER A 29 -11.56 -14.87 -4.15
N SER A 30 -11.20 -15.59 -5.21
CA SER A 30 -10.09 -15.26 -6.06
C SER A 30 -10.43 -13.90 -6.66
N GLN A 31 -10.43 -12.87 -5.82
CA GLN A 31 -10.27 -11.50 -6.24
C GLN A 31 -8.98 -11.54 -7.03
N LYS A 32 -9.12 -11.58 -8.36
CA LYS A 32 -8.02 -11.44 -9.30
C LYS A 32 -7.27 -10.21 -8.86
N ALA A 33 -6.18 -10.39 -8.13
CA ALA A 33 -5.29 -9.31 -7.78
C ALA A 33 -4.91 -8.69 -9.12
N MET A 34 -5.34 -7.45 -9.35
CA MET A 34 -5.04 -6.78 -10.61
C MET A 34 -3.53 -6.88 -10.83
N PRO A 35 -3.08 -7.32 -12.01
CA PRO A 35 -1.67 -7.54 -12.25
C PRO A 35 -0.94 -6.23 -11.99
N GLN A 36 -0.03 -6.23 -11.00
CA GLN A 36 0.70 -5.03 -10.62
C GLN A 36 1.47 -4.50 -11.84
N LYS A 37 1.34 -3.20 -12.11
CA LYS A 37 2.02 -2.53 -13.23
C LYS A 37 3.54 -2.62 -13.01
N ILE A 38 4.27 -3.14 -14.00
CA ILE A 38 5.73 -3.19 -13.97
C ILE A 38 6.25 -1.77 -14.15
N ASN A 39 7.03 -1.30 -13.18
CA ASN A 39 7.67 0.00 -13.24
C ASN A 39 9.14 -0.11 -12.82
N PRO A 40 10.07 -0.27 -13.78
CA PRO A 40 11.50 -0.43 -13.49
C PRO A 40 12.12 0.81 -12.84
N LYS A 41 11.58 2.00 -13.08
CA LYS A 41 12.02 3.23 -12.41
C LYS A 41 11.77 3.15 -10.91
N ASN A 42 10.61 2.63 -10.50
CA ASN A 42 10.30 2.38 -9.09
C ASN A 42 11.23 1.30 -8.49
N MET A 43 11.53 0.24 -9.25
CA MET A 43 12.46 -0.82 -8.82
C MET A 43 13.91 -0.33 -8.63
N ALA A 44 14.30 0.70 -9.36
CA ALA A 44 15.57 1.41 -9.20
C ALA A 44 15.55 2.46 -8.08
N GLY A 45 14.39 2.70 -7.44
CA GLY A 45 14.27 3.68 -6.36
C GLY A 45 14.28 5.14 -6.81
N ILE A 46 13.95 5.42 -8.07
CA ILE A 46 13.88 6.78 -8.62
C ILE A 46 12.78 7.56 -7.89
N ILE A 47 13.18 8.58 -7.14
CA ILE A 47 12.29 9.49 -6.40
C ILE A 47 12.70 10.92 -6.72
N SER A 48 11.73 11.77 -7.02
CA SER A 48 11.90 13.22 -7.07
C SER A 48 11.02 13.84 -6.00
N TYR A 49 11.41 15.03 -5.52
CA TYR A 49 10.71 15.73 -4.45
C TYR A 49 10.24 17.10 -4.91
N ASP A 50 9.02 17.46 -4.58
CA ASP A 50 8.57 18.84 -4.67
C ASP A 50 9.18 19.63 -3.50
N PHE A 51 9.95 20.68 -3.79
CA PHE A 51 10.63 21.44 -2.75
C PHE A 51 9.66 22.24 -1.86
N ASP A 52 8.53 22.70 -2.40
CA ASP A 52 7.49 23.40 -1.63
C ASP A 52 6.80 22.41 -0.67
N GLU A 53 6.52 21.19 -1.15
CA GLU A 53 6.03 20.10 -0.29
C GLU A 53 7.03 19.82 0.84
N VAL A 54 8.32 19.73 0.52
CA VAL A 54 9.38 19.48 1.50
C VAL A 54 9.45 20.60 2.54
N ILE A 55 9.54 21.87 2.11
CA ILE A 55 9.60 23.03 3.00
C ILE A 55 8.39 23.03 3.96
N LYS A 56 7.19 22.77 3.43
CA LYS A 56 5.95 22.68 4.21
C LYS A 56 5.98 21.53 5.22
N LYS A 57 6.39 20.33 4.82
CA LYS A 57 6.47 19.14 5.68
C LYS A 57 7.48 19.33 6.81
N LEU A 58 8.61 19.96 6.51
CA LEU A 58 9.67 20.25 7.47
C LEU A 58 9.35 21.44 8.38
N LYS A 59 8.36 22.27 8.00
CA LYS A 59 7.97 23.51 8.69
C LYS A 59 9.14 24.51 8.76
N ILE A 60 9.87 24.67 7.66
CA ILE A 60 10.98 25.63 7.57
C ILE A 60 10.39 27.02 7.39
N LYS A 61 10.77 27.96 8.27
CA LYS A 61 10.25 29.34 8.25
C LYS A 61 11.25 30.31 7.64
N GLU A 62 12.51 30.19 8.04
CA GLU A 62 13.61 31.06 7.64
C GLU A 62 13.88 31.00 6.13
N THR A 63 13.84 32.17 5.48
CA THR A 63 14.06 32.32 4.05
C THR A 63 15.44 31.81 3.59
N PRO A 64 16.55 32.06 4.30
CA PRO A 64 17.86 31.51 3.91
C PRO A 64 17.85 29.98 3.84
N ILE A 65 17.31 29.31 4.86
CA ILE A 65 17.22 27.84 4.88
C ILE A 65 16.29 27.33 3.76
N LYS A 66 15.16 28.00 3.50
CA LYS A 66 14.27 27.63 2.38
C LYS A 66 15.02 27.63 1.04
N ASN A 67 15.79 28.68 0.76
CA ASN A 67 16.55 28.79 -0.49
C ASN A 67 17.58 27.66 -0.64
N ILE A 68 18.29 27.33 0.45
CA ILE A 68 19.27 26.24 0.45
C ILE A 68 18.58 24.90 0.21
N VAL A 69 17.48 24.63 0.91
CA VAL A 69 16.69 23.39 0.74
C VAL A 69 16.14 23.28 -0.67
N SER A 70 15.56 24.34 -1.22
CA SER A 70 15.06 24.35 -2.60
C SER A 70 16.17 24.05 -3.60
N LYS A 71 17.34 24.68 -3.45
CA LYS A 71 18.48 24.43 -4.34
C LYS A 71 18.99 22.99 -4.23
N ALA A 72 19.08 22.44 -3.02
CA ALA A 72 19.52 21.06 -2.79
C ALA A 72 18.54 20.04 -3.41
N ILE A 73 17.23 20.24 -3.22
CA ILE A 73 16.18 19.39 -3.81
C ILE A 73 16.18 19.49 -5.33
N THR A 74 16.28 20.70 -5.91
CA THR A 74 16.35 20.90 -7.36
C THR A 74 17.58 20.21 -7.95
N THR A 75 18.75 20.38 -7.33
CA THR A 75 19.99 19.71 -7.77
C THR A 75 19.83 18.19 -7.78
N HIS A 76 19.29 17.62 -6.70
CA HIS A 76 19.01 16.19 -6.62
C HIS A 76 18.03 15.74 -7.71
N ASN A 77 16.91 16.45 -7.89
CA ASN A 77 15.91 16.12 -8.89
C ASN A 77 16.47 16.15 -10.31
N ASN A 78 17.31 17.13 -10.62
CA ASN A 78 17.99 17.23 -11.92
C ASN A 78 18.87 15.99 -12.15
N LYS A 79 19.67 15.58 -11.15
CA LYS A 79 20.50 14.36 -11.25
C LYS A 79 19.67 13.09 -11.35
N ILE A 80 18.56 12.99 -10.63
CA ILE A 80 17.63 11.87 -10.78
C ILE A 80 17.00 11.87 -12.19
N ASN A 81 16.68 13.04 -12.75
CA ASN A 81 16.14 13.15 -14.09
C ASN A 81 17.18 12.77 -15.16
N GLU A 82 18.42 13.21 -15.02
CA GLU A 82 19.55 12.77 -15.85
C GLU A 82 19.68 11.25 -15.82
N LEU A 83 19.76 10.63 -14.63
CA LEU A 83 19.82 9.17 -14.49
C LEU A 83 18.63 8.48 -15.17
N LYS A 84 17.42 9.04 -15.04
CA LYS A 84 16.21 8.52 -15.67
C LYS A 84 16.30 8.57 -17.20
N THR A 85 16.83 9.66 -17.76
CA THR A 85 16.95 9.88 -19.20
C THR A 85 18.05 9.01 -19.80
N PHE A 86 19.26 9.05 -19.25
CA PHE A 86 20.39 8.27 -19.73
C PHE A 86 20.16 6.75 -19.70
N ASN A 87 19.34 6.26 -18.76
CA ASN A 87 19.07 4.83 -18.61
C ASN A 87 17.69 4.42 -19.16
N TYR A 88 17.07 5.25 -20.01
CA TYR A 88 15.74 4.99 -20.57
C TYR A 88 15.63 3.62 -21.24
N GLU A 89 16.63 3.24 -22.05
CA GLU A 89 16.66 1.95 -22.74
C GLU A 89 16.71 0.78 -21.75
N ILE A 90 17.54 0.87 -20.71
CA ILE A 90 17.63 -0.17 -19.67
C ILE A 90 16.27 -0.34 -18.99
N PHE A 91 15.58 0.76 -18.65
CA PHE A 91 14.24 0.66 -18.06
C PHE A 91 13.24 0.01 -19.02
N ASN A 92 13.28 0.32 -20.30
CA ASN A 92 12.42 -0.31 -21.30
C ASN A 92 12.72 -1.80 -21.46
N ASN A 93 14.00 -2.17 -21.49
CA ASN A 93 14.44 -3.56 -21.60
C ASN A 93 13.98 -4.38 -20.39
N VAL A 94 14.17 -3.87 -19.17
CA VAL A 94 13.67 -4.52 -17.94
C VAL A 94 12.15 -4.65 -17.96
N LYS A 95 11.43 -3.60 -18.41
CA LYS A 95 9.96 -3.65 -18.51
C LYS A 95 9.51 -4.73 -19.50
N SER A 96 10.12 -4.76 -20.69
CA SER A 96 9.82 -5.73 -21.74
C SER A 96 10.12 -7.15 -21.27
N PHE A 97 11.30 -7.38 -20.70
CA PHE A 97 11.72 -8.66 -20.14
C PHE A 97 10.74 -9.18 -19.08
N LEU A 98 10.42 -8.38 -18.06
CA LEU A 98 9.48 -8.77 -17.01
C LEU A 98 8.05 -9.00 -17.54
N THR A 99 7.65 -8.27 -18.59
CA THR A 99 6.34 -8.46 -19.23
C THR A 99 6.29 -9.79 -19.96
N LYS A 100 7.34 -10.14 -20.72
CA LYS A 100 7.46 -11.44 -21.39
C LYS A 100 7.46 -12.59 -20.38
N LYS A 101 8.28 -12.50 -19.32
CA LYS A 101 8.34 -13.53 -18.27
C LYS A 101 7.04 -13.69 -17.49
N ARG A 102 6.28 -12.62 -17.31
CA ARG A 102 4.93 -12.71 -16.74
C ARG A 102 3.96 -13.47 -17.65
N ASN A 103 4.00 -13.22 -18.95
CA ASN A 103 3.14 -13.91 -19.90
C ASN A 103 3.51 -15.40 -19.96
N GLU A 104 4.80 -15.71 -19.98
CA GLU A 104 5.33 -17.07 -19.90
C GLU A 104 4.82 -17.79 -18.65
N ALA A 105 5.00 -17.21 -17.45
CA ALA A 105 4.49 -17.76 -16.19
C ALA A 105 2.98 -17.99 -16.19
N LYS A 106 2.22 -17.10 -16.84
CA LYS A 106 0.77 -17.25 -16.97
C LYS A 106 0.39 -18.42 -17.89
N LEU A 107 1.11 -18.61 -19.00
CA LEU A 107 0.86 -19.68 -19.95
C LEU A 107 1.26 -21.05 -19.39
N SER A 108 2.44 -21.14 -18.77
CA SER A 108 2.94 -22.38 -18.16
C SER A 108 2.27 -22.73 -16.83
N ARG A 109 1.58 -21.76 -16.20
CA ARG A 109 1.10 -21.82 -14.81
C ARG A 109 2.22 -22.01 -13.78
N ASP A 110 3.47 -21.78 -14.18
CA ASP A 110 4.63 -21.80 -13.30
C ASP A 110 5.02 -20.37 -12.92
N PHE A 111 4.67 -19.99 -11.69
CA PHE A 111 4.98 -18.67 -11.16
C PHE A 111 6.39 -18.54 -10.57
N THR A 112 7.17 -19.63 -10.49
CA THR A 112 8.58 -19.57 -10.06
C THR A 112 9.45 -18.78 -11.05
N ILE A 113 9.09 -18.81 -12.34
CA ILE A 113 9.66 -17.99 -13.44
C ILE A 113 9.70 -16.50 -13.06
N MET A 114 8.71 -16.00 -12.33
CA MET A 114 8.68 -14.59 -11.93
C MET A 114 9.70 -14.25 -10.84
N THR A 115 10.10 -15.22 -10.01
CA THR A 115 11.13 -15.03 -9.00
C THR A 115 12.48 -14.79 -9.68
N GLU A 116 12.87 -15.69 -10.59
CA GLU A 116 14.11 -15.56 -11.38
C GLU A 116 14.12 -14.29 -12.23
N ALA A 117 13.00 -14.00 -12.90
CA ALA A 117 12.88 -12.78 -13.69
C ALA A 117 13.05 -11.51 -12.85
N ARG A 118 12.55 -11.50 -11.61
CA ARG A 118 12.74 -10.37 -10.69
C ARG A 118 14.19 -10.26 -10.23
N MET A 119 14.88 -11.36 -9.96
CA MET A 119 16.30 -11.34 -9.59
C MET A 119 17.14 -10.75 -10.73
N LYS A 120 16.98 -11.25 -11.95
CA LYS A 120 17.68 -10.74 -13.12
C LYS A 120 17.36 -9.27 -13.41
N ALA A 121 16.09 -8.88 -13.28
CA ALA A 121 15.70 -7.47 -13.38
C ALA A 121 16.36 -6.59 -12.30
N ASN A 122 16.55 -7.12 -11.09
CA ASN A 122 17.23 -6.39 -10.01
C ASN A 122 18.71 -6.22 -10.27
N GLU A 123 19.37 -7.21 -10.88
CA GLU A 123 20.78 -7.14 -11.31
C GLU A 123 20.96 -6.09 -12.41
N MET A 124 20.12 -6.12 -13.44
CA MET A 124 20.13 -5.13 -14.53
C MET A 124 19.98 -3.69 -14.01
N LEU A 125 19.22 -3.50 -12.93
CA LEU A 125 18.98 -2.19 -12.32
C LEU A 125 19.97 -1.82 -11.21
N ALA A 126 20.84 -2.74 -10.79
CA ALA A 126 21.74 -2.51 -9.65
C ALA A 126 22.65 -1.29 -9.86
N PRO A 127 23.34 -1.10 -11.01
CA PRO A 127 24.20 0.06 -11.22
C PRO A 127 23.44 1.40 -11.17
N ILE A 128 22.17 1.41 -11.58
CA ILE A 128 21.32 2.60 -11.52
C ILE A 128 20.91 2.87 -10.07
N ARG A 129 20.55 1.82 -9.32
CA ARG A 129 20.17 1.92 -7.91
C ARG A 129 21.31 2.47 -7.07
N ASP A 130 22.54 2.05 -7.32
CA ASP A 130 23.72 2.55 -6.60
C ASP A 130 23.91 4.05 -6.83
N LYS A 131 23.78 4.51 -8.08
CA LYS A 131 23.80 5.95 -8.41
C LYS A 131 22.68 6.72 -7.72
N VAL A 132 21.47 6.16 -7.64
CA VAL A 132 20.34 6.76 -6.91
C VAL A 132 20.63 6.86 -5.41
N ILE A 133 21.21 5.81 -4.81
CA ILE A 133 21.62 5.80 -3.40
C ILE A 133 22.66 6.88 -3.14
N THR A 134 23.65 7.04 -4.03
CA THR A 134 24.65 8.11 -3.94
C THR A 134 24.00 9.49 -3.98
N GLN A 135 23.10 9.75 -4.93
CA GLN A 135 22.39 11.04 -5.01
C GLN A 135 21.52 11.32 -3.77
N LYS A 136 20.91 10.28 -3.18
CA LYS A 136 20.19 10.38 -1.92
C LYS A 136 21.12 10.71 -0.75
N SER A 137 22.28 10.08 -0.70
CA SER A 137 23.29 10.31 0.35
C SER A 137 23.83 11.74 0.31
N ILE A 138 24.13 12.25 -0.89
CA ILE A 138 24.54 13.64 -1.11
C ILE A 138 23.47 14.60 -0.59
N LEU A 139 22.22 14.44 -1.02
CA LEU A 139 21.11 15.28 -0.56
C LEU A 139 20.96 15.23 0.97
N ASN A 140 21.03 14.04 1.57
CA ASN A 140 20.90 13.88 3.02
C ASN A 140 22.05 14.53 3.77
N THR A 141 23.26 14.47 3.24
CA THR A 141 24.44 15.11 3.84
C THR A 141 24.31 16.62 3.78
N THR A 142 23.87 17.18 2.65
CA THR A 142 23.59 18.61 2.52
C THR A 142 22.51 19.04 3.52
N LEU A 143 21.36 18.38 3.54
CA LEU A 143 20.26 18.75 4.42
C LEU A 143 20.57 18.56 5.91
N LYS A 144 21.44 17.62 6.29
CA LYS A 144 21.85 17.43 7.69
C LYS A 144 22.62 18.63 8.25
N LYS A 145 23.39 19.33 7.41
CA LYS A 145 24.18 20.50 7.82
C LYS A 145 23.31 21.73 8.07
N GLU A 146 22.21 21.84 7.33
CA GLU A 146 21.38 23.05 7.27
C GLU A 146 20.14 22.97 8.17
N LEU A 147 19.64 21.76 8.40
CA LEU A 147 18.42 21.53 9.16
C LEU A 147 18.71 21.27 10.64
N SER A 148 17.83 21.76 11.51
CA SER A 148 17.80 21.27 12.89
C SER A 148 17.57 19.76 12.95
N GLU A 149 18.03 19.11 14.01
CA GLU A 149 17.87 17.67 14.20
C GLU A 149 16.42 17.19 14.02
N LYS A 150 15.46 17.96 14.58
CA LYS A 150 14.03 17.68 14.47
C LYS A 150 13.52 17.76 13.03
N GLN A 151 14.00 18.73 12.25
CA GLN A 151 13.66 18.86 10.83
C GLN A 151 14.31 17.74 10.02
N PHE A 152 15.58 17.44 10.26
CA PHE A 152 16.27 16.35 9.56
C PHE A 152 15.62 14.98 9.83
N LYS A 153 15.20 14.70 11.07
CA LYS A 153 14.43 13.49 11.40
C LYS A 153 13.10 13.40 10.65
N LYS A 154 12.39 14.53 10.47
CA LYS A 154 11.17 14.57 9.65
C LYS A 154 11.47 14.33 8.18
N TRP A 155 12.58 14.87 7.67
CA TRP A 155 13.04 14.64 6.30
C TRP A 155 13.27 13.15 6.03
N LEU A 156 14.00 12.45 6.91
CA LEU A 156 14.24 11.02 6.76
C LEU A 156 12.93 10.21 6.76
N LYS A 157 11.98 10.56 7.63
CA LYS A 157 10.63 9.95 7.65
C LYS A 157 9.87 10.20 6.36
N TYR A 158 9.94 11.43 5.83
CA TYR A 158 9.30 11.79 4.57
C TYR A 158 9.89 11.01 3.39
N GLN A 159 11.22 10.89 3.30
CA GLN A 159 11.88 10.06 2.29
C GLN A 159 11.46 8.59 2.39
N GLN A 160 11.38 8.05 3.61
CA GLN A 160 10.94 6.68 3.83
C GLN A 160 9.48 6.47 3.38
N GLY A 161 8.61 7.46 3.58
CA GLY A 161 7.25 7.48 3.07
C GLY A 161 7.22 7.39 1.54
N LYS A 162 7.91 8.30 0.84
CA LYS A 162 8.01 8.29 -0.63
C LYS A 162 8.60 6.98 -1.17
N LEU A 163 9.58 6.38 -0.49
CA LEU A 163 10.14 5.08 -0.87
C LEU A 163 9.12 3.94 -0.73
N LYS A 164 8.27 3.98 0.30
CA LYS A 164 7.18 3.00 0.48
C LYS A 164 6.12 3.12 -0.62
N GLU A 165 5.84 4.34 -1.09
CA GLU A 165 4.90 4.60 -2.19
C GLU A 165 5.35 3.99 -3.53
N LEU A 166 6.65 3.75 -3.72
CA LEU A 166 7.17 3.07 -4.91
C LEU A 166 6.82 1.58 -4.94
N LYS A 167 6.67 0.96 -3.77
CA LYS A 167 6.31 -0.46 -3.67
C LYS A 167 4.83 -0.61 -4.02
N PRO A 168 4.48 -1.64 -4.80
CA PRO A 168 3.08 -1.86 -5.12
C PRO A 168 2.29 -2.11 -3.84
N LYS A 169 1.10 -1.48 -3.73
CA LYS A 169 0.21 -1.67 -2.59
C LYS A 169 -0.24 -3.13 -2.57
N ASN A 170 0.10 -3.87 -1.52
CA ASN A 170 -0.46 -5.19 -1.29
C ASN A 170 -1.94 -5.01 -0.90
N THR A 171 -2.85 -5.30 -1.82
CA THR A 171 -4.31 -5.16 -1.66
C THR A 171 -4.88 -5.95 -0.47
N GLN A 172 -4.11 -6.87 0.10
CA GLN A 172 -4.50 -7.66 1.27
C GLN A 172 -4.55 -6.85 2.58
N GLN A 173 -3.73 -5.81 2.73
CA GLN A 173 -3.64 -5.07 4.01
C GLN A 173 -4.81 -4.10 4.25
N SER A 174 -5.51 -3.68 3.20
CA SER A 174 -6.68 -2.80 3.28
C SER A 174 -7.98 -3.53 3.65
N MET A 175 -8.03 -4.86 3.55
CA MET A 175 -9.25 -5.63 3.89
C MET A 175 -9.29 -6.08 5.36
N GLN A 176 -8.15 -6.50 5.93
CA GLN A 176 -8.08 -6.85 7.36
C GLN A 176 -8.37 -5.65 8.28
N SER A 177 -7.97 -4.45 7.88
CA SER A 177 -8.22 -3.23 8.66
C SER A 177 -9.65 -2.67 8.49
N ALA A 178 -10.40 -3.12 7.48
CA ALA A 178 -11.83 -2.84 7.33
C ALA A 178 -12.71 -3.83 8.11
N GLN A 179 -12.36 -5.13 8.11
CA GLN A 179 -13.06 -6.14 8.91
C GLN A 179 -12.92 -5.91 10.42
N ASN A 180 -11.73 -5.49 10.89
CA ASN A 180 -11.52 -5.22 12.31
C ASN A 180 -12.31 -4.00 12.82
N ARG A 181 -12.64 -3.01 11.98
CA ARG A 181 -13.48 -1.87 12.39
C ARG A 181 -14.94 -2.24 12.58
N GLN A 182 -15.47 -3.18 11.80
CA GLN A 182 -16.86 -3.63 11.94
C GLN A 182 -17.08 -4.52 13.17
N GLN A 183 -16.07 -5.31 13.57
CA GLN A 183 -16.15 -6.11 14.80
C GLN A 183 -16.09 -5.27 16.08
N ILE A 184 -15.28 -4.20 16.11
CA ILE A 184 -15.16 -3.31 17.27
C ILE A 184 -16.46 -2.52 17.51
N GLN A 185 -17.17 -2.11 16.45
CA GLN A 185 -18.45 -1.41 16.58
C GLN A 185 -19.59 -2.32 17.10
N ARG A 186 -19.61 -3.61 16.72
CA ARG A 186 -20.60 -4.57 17.24
C ARG A 186 -20.40 -4.93 18.71
N ASN A 187 -19.14 -5.02 19.18
CA ASN A 187 -18.87 -5.32 20.59
C ASN A 187 -19.04 -4.11 21.52
N GLY A 188 -18.87 -2.87 21.02
CA GLY A 188 -19.10 -1.66 21.80
C GLY A 188 -20.56 -1.40 22.17
N GLN A 189 -21.52 -1.86 21.37
CA GLN A 189 -22.95 -1.71 21.65
C GLN A 189 -23.48 -2.74 22.67
N ARG A 190 -22.92 -3.95 22.72
CA ARG A 190 -23.33 -4.98 23.70
C ARG A 190 -22.93 -4.64 25.14
N ASN A 191 -21.81 -3.95 25.35
CA ASN A 191 -21.37 -3.59 26.71
C ASN A 191 -22.10 -2.38 27.30
N ARG A 192 -22.66 -1.48 26.48
CA ARG A 192 -23.45 -0.34 26.98
C ARG A 192 -24.83 -0.73 27.49
N GLN A 193 -25.44 -1.79 26.93
CA GLN A 193 -26.71 -2.31 27.45
C GLN A 193 -26.58 -3.06 28.78
N ARG A 194 -25.38 -3.55 29.15
CA ARG A 194 -25.17 -4.26 30.41
C ARG A 194 -24.86 -3.35 31.61
N GLN A 195 -24.39 -2.12 31.39
CA GLN A 195 -24.11 -1.18 32.48
C GLN A 195 -25.31 -0.31 32.90
N SER A 196 -26.42 -0.36 32.16
CA SER A 196 -27.64 0.41 32.47
C SER A 196 -28.59 -0.26 33.48
N MET A 197 -28.31 -1.47 33.97
CA MET A 197 -29.24 -2.23 34.82
C MET A 197 -28.76 -2.51 36.26
N ASN A 198 -27.68 -1.89 36.73
CA ASN A 198 -27.15 -2.15 38.08
C ASN A 198 -27.03 -0.92 39.00
N GLY A 199 -27.83 0.12 38.75
CA GLY A 199 -27.81 1.35 39.55
C GLY A 199 -29.18 1.73 40.10
N ARG A 200 -29.79 0.87 40.93
CA ARG A 200 -30.85 1.25 41.90
C ARG A 200 -31.20 0.05 42.79
N ARG A 201 -30.55 -0.04 43.94
CA ARG A 201 -31.19 -0.57 45.15
C ARG A 201 -30.75 0.29 46.33
N TYR A 202 -31.81 0.72 47.03
CA TYR A 202 -31.98 1.43 48.29
C TYR A 202 -30.76 1.59 49.19
#